data_AF-A0A0M3J0R0-F1
#
_entry.id   AF-A0A0M3J0R0-F1
#
_cell.length_a   1.000
_cell.length_b   1.000
_cell.length_c   1.000
_cell.angle_alpha   90.00
_cell.angle_beta   90.00
_cell.angle_gamma   90.00
#
_symmetry.space_group_name_H-M   'P 1'
#
loop_
_entity.id
_entity.type
_entity.pdbx_description
1 polymer ?
#
loop_
_entity_poly.entity_id
_entity_poly.type
_entity_poly.pdbx_seq_one_letter_code
_entity_poly.pdbx_strand_id
1 'polypeptide(L)'
;MGLAVFMGVLHGLMMTPVVYIMDTDPHASKNVLDFMFAHFSTIFAFSTLYFILYSIYKRNRPYAAPELVLPSVAYGILWSIGMVLFFVSNDKLSQVVSFPITTRLPSTIGILADVFLFRSIKGRRNLALMSAGVVVALTGVVLIAISNQDL
;
A
#
# COMPACT_ATOMS: atom_id res chain seq x y z
N MET A 1 -1.78 -2.30 -18.58
CA MET A 1 -0.37 -2.59 -18.21
C MET A 1 0.44 -1.32 -17.99
N GLY A 2 0.53 -0.37 -18.93
CA GLY A 2 1.34 0.86 -18.77
C GLY A 2 1.02 1.71 -17.52
N LEU A 3 -0.27 1.94 -17.22
CA LEU A 3 -0.67 2.69 -16.02
C LEU A 3 -0.24 2.01 -14.71
N ALA A 4 -0.33 0.68 -14.64
CA ALA A 4 0.05 -0.08 -13.45
C ALA A 4 1.56 0.00 -13.20
N VAL A 5 2.38 -0.09 -14.26
CA VAL A 5 3.83 0.09 -14.16
C VAL A 5 4.17 1.51 -13.70
N PHE A 6 3.52 2.52 -14.30
CA PHE A 6 3.73 3.91 -13.93
C PHE A 6 3.38 4.18 -12.46
N MET A 7 2.21 3.71 -11.99
CA MET A 7 1.82 3.83 -10.59
C MET A 7 2.77 3.07 -9.65
N GLY A 8 3.27 1.90 -10.07
CA GLY A 8 4.25 1.13 -9.31
C GLY A 8 5.57 1.89 -9.12
N VAL A 9 6.08 2.55 -10.17
CA VAL A 9 7.29 3.39 -10.09
C VAL A 9 7.07 4.56 -9.14
N LEU A 10 5.95 5.30 -9.28
CA LEU A 10 5.64 6.42 -8.40
C LEU A 10 5.50 5.99 -6.94
N HIS A 11 4.85 4.86 -6.68
CA HIS A 11 4.69 4.34 -5.33
C HIS A 11 6.02 3.86 -4.74
N GLY A 12 6.93 3.31 -5.56
CA GLY A 12 8.29 2.96 -5.12
C GLY A 12 9.15 4.17 -4.77
N LEU A 13 8.88 5.34 -5.36
CA LEU A 13 9.59 6.58 -5.09
C LEU A 13 9.00 7.40 -3.94
N MET A 14 7.88 6.96 -3.37
CA MET A 14 7.11 7.73 -2.39
C MET A 14 7.92 8.09 -1.13
N MET A 15 8.78 7.19 -0.62
CA MET A 15 9.59 7.46 0.57
C MET A 15 10.95 8.10 0.25
N THR A 16 11.39 8.10 -1.01
CA THR A 16 12.67 8.69 -1.41
C THR A 16 12.85 10.15 -0.95
N PRO A 17 11.87 11.07 -1.11
CA PRO A 17 12.02 12.43 -0.62
C PRO A 17 12.07 12.52 0.91
N VAL A 18 11.35 11.63 1.60
CA VAL A 18 11.32 11.58 3.08
C VAL A 18 12.70 11.16 3.62
N VAL A 19 13.26 10.08 3.06
CA VAL A 19 14.60 9.59 3.42
C VAL A 19 15.68 10.60 3.05
N TYR A 20 15.58 11.24 1.89
CA TYR A 20 16.54 12.27 1.46
C TYR A 20 16.61 13.45 2.42
N ILE A 21 15.46 13.95 2.90
CA ILE A 21 15.41 15.05 3.86
C ILE A 21 16.00 14.62 5.21
N MET A 22 15.71 13.39 5.67
CA MET A 22 16.26 12.86 6.93
C MET A 22 17.79 12.69 6.89
N ASP A 23 18.35 12.35 5.74
CA ASP A 23 19.80 12.07 5.59
C ASP A 23 20.62 13.34 5.29
N THR A 24 20.02 14.31 4.58
CA THR A 24 20.73 15.52 4.12
C THR A 24 20.70 16.65 5.15
N ASP A 25 19.65 16.75 5.96
CA ASP A 25 19.46 17.87 6.89
C ASP A 25 19.72 17.45 8.35
N PRO A 26 20.77 17.95 9.00
CA PRO A 26 21.07 17.67 10.41
C PRO A 26 19.99 18.15 11.40
N HIS A 27 19.13 19.10 10.98
CA HIS A 27 18.05 19.67 11.78
C HIS A 27 16.69 19.03 11.49
N ALA A 28 16.59 18.15 10.50
CA ALA A 28 15.36 17.43 10.22
C ALA A 28 15.07 16.42 11.33
N SER A 29 13.78 16.24 11.63
CA SER A 29 13.37 15.21 12.59
C SER A 29 13.72 13.84 12.03
N LYS A 30 14.37 13.01 12.86
CA LYS A 30 14.66 11.61 12.52
C LYS A 30 13.44 10.71 12.69
N ASN A 31 12.35 11.23 13.27
CA ASN A 31 11.13 10.47 13.44
C ASN A 31 10.28 10.54 12.18
N VAL A 32 10.07 9.39 11.56
CA VAL A 32 9.19 9.24 10.37
C VAL A 32 7.75 9.73 10.63
N LEU A 33 7.29 9.66 11.87
CA LEU A 33 5.94 10.11 12.28
C LEU A 33 5.71 11.61 12.05
N ASP A 34 6.75 12.45 12.15
CA ASP A 34 6.61 13.90 11.97
C ASP A 34 6.29 14.25 10.51
N PHE A 35 6.75 13.42 9.57
CA PHE A 35 6.42 13.54 8.15
C PHE A 35 5.04 12.98 7.80
N MET A 36 4.43 12.18 8.66
CA MET A 36 3.13 11.58 8.38
C MET A 36 2.01 12.63 8.34
N PHE A 37 2.08 13.64 9.21
CA PHE A 37 1.10 14.73 9.16
C PHE A 37 1.13 15.46 7.82
N ALA A 38 2.33 15.78 7.33
CA ALA A 38 2.51 16.38 6.01
C ALA A 38 1.99 15.45 4.91
N HIS A 39 2.31 14.15 4.98
CA HIS A 39 1.87 13.15 4.02
C HIS A 39 0.33 13.07 3.91
N PHE A 40 -0.36 12.89 5.04
CA PHE A 40 -1.84 12.86 5.06
C PHE A 40 -2.46 14.19 4.63
N SER A 41 -1.86 15.32 5.00
CA SER A 41 -2.33 16.65 4.58
C SER A 41 -2.21 16.84 3.07
N THR A 42 -1.11 16.38 2.47
CA THR A 42 -0.93 16.38 1.01
C THR A 42 -1.99 15.51 0.33
N ILE A 43 -2.21 14.28 0.81
CA ILE A 43 -3.24 13.39 0.26
C ILE A 43 -4.63 14.06 0.32
N PHE A 44 -4.97 14.66 1.45
CA PHE A 44 -6.25 15.36 1.62
C PHE A 44 -6.38 16.56 0.66
N ALA A 45 -5.33 17.38 0.53
CA ALA A 45 -5.31 18.53 -0.36
C ALA A 45 -5.44 18.13 -1.83
N PHE A 46 -4.67 17.13 -2.28
CA PHE A 46 -4.74 16.63 -3.66
C PHE A 46 -6.08 15.94 -3.95
N SER A 47 -6.62 15.16 -3.00
CA SER A 47 -7.94 14.54 -3.13
C SER A 47 -9.04 15.58 -3.27
N THR A 48 -8.97 16.65 -2.46
CA THR A 48 -9.91 17.78 -2.54
C THR A 48 -9.80 18.51 -3.88
N LEU A 49 -8.58 18.81 -4.35
CA LEU A 49 -8.34 19.41 -5.66
C LEU A 49 -8.90 18.53 -6.79
N TYR A 50 -8.63 17.23 -6.76
CA TYR A 50 -9.15 16.27 -7.73
C TYR A 50 -10.69 16.26 -7.73
N PHE A 51 -11.32 16.25 -6.56
CA PHE A 51 -12.78 16.28 -6.44
C PHE A 51 -13.39 17.58 -6.97
N ILE A 52 -12.75 18.74 -6.71
CA ILE A 52 -13.16 20.04 -7.26
C ILE A 52 -13.07 20.02 -8.79
N LEU A 53 -11.93 19.60 -9.36
CA LEU A 53 -11.74 19.51 -10.81
C LEU A 53 -12.76 18.57 -11.47
N TYR A 54 -13.02 17.41 -10.85
CA TYR A 54 -14.02 16.45 -11.30
C TYR A 54 -15.44 17.05 -11.28
N SER A 55 -15.77 17.81 -10.22
CA SER A 55 -17.07 18.48 -10.07
C SER A 55 -17.27 19.58 -11.11
N ILE A 56 -16.21 20.34 -11.42
CA ILE A 56 -16.21 21.35 -12.50
C ILE A 56 -16.41 20.67 -13.86
N TYR A 57 -15.65 19.61 -14.14
CA TYR A 57 -15.75 18.86 -15.41
C TYR A 57 -17.15 18.26 -15.61
N LYS A 58 -17.76 17.71 -14.55
CA LYS A 58 -19.13 17.17 -14.57
C LYS A 58 -20.23 18.23 -14.42
N ARG A 59 -19.91 19.52 -14.50
CA ARG A 59 -20.89 20.64 -14.42
C ARG A 59 -21.86 20.48 -13.25
N ASN A 60 -21.32 20.25 -12.04
CA ASN A 60 -22.09 20.15 -10.80
C ASN A 60 -23.05 18.94 -10.69
N ARG A 61 -22.88 17.89 -11.52
CA ARG A 61 -23.53 16.57 -11.35
C ARG A 61 -22.53 15.45 -11.05
N PRO A 62 -21.72 15.53 -9.98
CA PRO A 62 -20.85 14.42 -9.61
C PRO A 62 -21.71 13.20 -9.24
N TYR A 63 -21.43 12.06 -9.87
CA TYR A 63 -22.07 10.79 -9.51
C TYR A 63 -21.27 10.19 -8.35
N ALA A 64 -21.84 10.24 -7.15
CA ALA A 64 -21.32 9.57 -5.96
C ALA A 64 -22.48 8.81 -5.32
N ALA A 65 -22.49 7.48 -5.46
CA ALA A 65 -23.55 6.67 -4.88
C ALA A 65 -23.43 6.72 -3.34
N PRO A 66 -24.48 7.11 -2.60
CA PRO A 66 -24.43 7.21 -1.14
C PRO A 66 -24.14 5.86 -0.47
N GLU A 67 -24.53 4.76 -1.11
CA GLU A 67 -24.26 3.38 -0.70
C GLU A 67 -22.75 3.06 -0.63
N LEU A 68 -21.94 3.75 -1.44
CA LEU A 68 -20.48 3.57 -1.47
C LEU A 68 -19.77 4.46 -0.45
N VAL A 69 -20.42 5.47 0.13
CA VAL A 69 -19.77 6.43 1.04
C VAL A 69 -19.32 5.73 2.32
N LEU A 70 -20.19 4.95 2.95
CA LEU A 70 -19.88 4.24 4.19
C LEU A 70 -18.73 3.22 4.04
N PRO A 71 -18.74 2.30 3.03
CA PRO A 71 -17.60 1.39 2.83
C PRO A 71 -16.33 2.12 2.41
N SER A 72 -16.43 3.27 1.72
CA SER A 72 -15.25 4.08 1.37
C SER A 72 -14.59 4.70 2.59
N VAL A 73 -15.38 5.18 3.56
CA VAL A 73 -14.85 5.70 4.84
C VAL A 73 -14.18 4.59 5.63
N ALA A 74 -14.82 3.42 5.75
CA ALA A 74 -14.24 2.27 6.43
C ALA A 74 -12.91 1.82 5.79
N TYR A 75 -12.86 1.78 4.46
CA TYR A 75 -11.63 1.50 3.73
C TYR A 75 -10.56 2.57 3.95
N GLY A 76 -10.94 3.86 3.97
CA GLY A 76 -10.01 4.96 4.24
C GLY A 76 -9.36 4.88 5.62
N ILE A 77 -10.13 4.51 6.65
CA ILE A 77 -9.60 4.27 8.01
C ILE A 77 -8.62 3.09 8.00
N LEU A 78 -9.02 1.96 7.42
CA LEU A 78 -8.18 0.77 7.30
C LEU A 78 -6.87 1.08 6.57
N TRP A 79 -6.95 1.80 5.46
CA TRP A 79 -5.80 2.22 4.67
C TRP A 79 -4.89 3.17 5.45
N SER A 80 -5.45 4.11 6.22
CA SER A 80 -4.66 5.05 7.02
C SER A 80 -3.88 4.34 8.12
N ILE A 81 -4.51 3.38 8.82
CA ILE A 81 -3.83 2.52 9.81
C ILE A 81 -2.73 1.70 9.13
N GLY A 82 -3.02 1.10 7.98
CA GLY A 82 -2.04 0.34 7.19
C GLY A 82 -0.85 1.20 6.77
N MET A 83 -1.09 2.43 6.34
CA MET A 83 -0.03 3.38 5.99
C MET A 83 0.82 3.76 7.19
N VAL A 84 0.22 4.05 8.36
CA VAL A 84 0.98 4.31 9.60
C VAL A 84 1.93 3.16 9.91
N LEU A 85 1.42 1.93 9.89
CA LEU A 85 2.21 0.72 10.15
C LEU A 85 3.29 0.51 9.09
N PHE A 86 3.00 0.84 7.83
CA PHE A 86 3.97 0.78 6.75
C PHE A 86 5.13 1.76 6.99
N PHE A 87 4.85 3.03 7.29
CA PHE A 87 5.88 4.03 7.58
C PHE A 87 6.76 3.62 8.78
N VAL A 88 6.17 3.10 9.86
CA VAL A 88 6.91 2.57 11.02
C VAL A 88 7.77 1.36 10.64
N SER A 89 7.27 0.49 9.75
CA SER A 89 8.05 -0.67 9.28
C SER A 89 9.21 -0.25 8.38
N ASN A 90 9.01 0.77 7.55
CA ASN A 90 10.05 1.33 6.68
C ASN A 90 11.21 1.90 7.48
N ASP A 91 10.92 2.58 8.59
CA ASP A 91 11.93 3.08 9.53
C ASP A 91 12.81 1.96 10.09
N LYS A 92 12.20 0.80 10.41
CA LYS A 92 12.89 -0.32 11.06
C LYS A 92 13.57 -1.31 10.12
N LEU A 93 12.98 -1.60 8.95
CA LEU A 93 13.39 -2.66 8.03
C LEU A 93 13.82 -2.14 6.65
N SER A 94 13.84 -0.83 6.43
CA SER A 94 13.96 -0.21 5.11
C SER A 94 12.77 -0.49 4.18
N GLN A 95 12.57 0.41 3.21
CA GLN A 95 11.52 0.31 2.21
C GLN A 95 11.65 -0.94 1.34
N VAL A 96 12.89 -1.34 1.04
CA VAL A 96 13.19 -2.46 0.15
C VAL A 96 12.66 -3.79 0.69
N VAL A 97 12.56 -3.92 2.02
CA VAL A 97 12.01 -5.11 2.69
C VAL A 97 10.54 -4.93 3.03
N SER A 98 10.17 -3.76 3.55
CA SER A 98 8.81 -3.49 4.01
C SER A 98 7.79 -3.56 2.86
N PHE A 99 8.15 -3.07 1.67
CA PHE A 99 7.23 -3.01 0.54
C PHE A 99 6.84 -4.40 -0.02
N PRO A 100 7.77 -5.34 -0.25
CA PRO A 100 7.42 -6.73 -0.56
C PRO A 100 6.58 -7.41 0.51
N ILE A 101 6.86 -7.19 1.80
CA ILE A 101 6.06 -7.77 2.90
C ILE A 101 4.62 -7.23 2.84
N THR A 102 4.45 -5.92 2.84
CA THR A 102 3.14 -5.25 2.88
C THR A 102 2.28 -5.54 1.66
N THR A 103 2.86 -5.74 0.47
CA THR A 103 2.09 -6.07 -0.74
C THR A 103 1.67 -7.54 -0.79
N ARG A 104 2.45 -8.45 -0.17
CA ARG A 104 2.20 -9.89 -0.21
C ARG A 104 1.21 -10.38 0.84
N LEU A 105 1.19 -9.77 2.03
CA LEU A 105 0.26 -10.16 3.10
C LEU A 105 -1.22 -10.03 2.66
N PRO A 106 -1.70 -8.86 2.19
CA PRO A 106 -3.09 -8.69 1.76
C PRO A 106 -3.44 -9.59 0.57
N SER A 107 -2.49 -9.78 -0.35
CA SER A 107 -2.66 -10.66 -1.51
C SER A 107 -2.87 -12.12 -1.09
N THR A 108 -2.12 -12.58 -0.10
CA THR A 108 -2.26 -13.94 0.45
C THR A 108 -3.59 -14.11 1.18
N ILE A 109 -3.98 -13.13 2.01
CA ILE A 109 -5.28 -13.14 2.70
C ILE A 109 -6.42 -13.14 1.69
N GLY A 110 -6.33 -12.33 0.62
CA GLY A 110 -7.32 -12.28 -0.45
C GLY A 110 -7.48 -13.63 -1.16
N ILE A 111 -6.37 -14.30 -1.47
CA ILE A 111 -6.37 -15.65 -2.05
C ILE A 111 -7.01 -16.67 -1.09
N LEU A 112 -6.66 -16.63 0.20
CA LEU A 112 -7.24 -17.54 1.20
C LEU A 112 -8.75 -17.29 1.34
N ALA A 113 -9.17 -16.03 1.42
CA ALA A 113 -10.57 -15.65 1.46
C ALA A 113 -11.32 -16.11 0.20
N ASP A 114 -10.72 -15.99 -0.99
CA ASP A 114 -11.29 -16.49 -2.25
C ASP A 114 -11.51 -18.02 -2.24
N VAL A 115 -10.56 -18.76 -1.69
CA VAL A 115 -10.66 -20.22 -1.52
C VAL A 115 -11.71 -20.61 -0.48
N PHE A 116 -11.74 -19.96 0.69
CA PHE A 116 -12.61 -20.35 1.80
C PHE A 116 -14.04 -19.82 1.69
N LEU A 117 -14.22 -18.55 1.32
CA LEU A 117 -15.55 -17.90 1.24
C LEU A 117 -16.21 -18.13 -0.11
N PHE A 118 -15.48 -17.93 -1.20
CA PHE A 118 -16.06 -17.99 -2.54
C PHE A 118 -15.96 -19.38 -3.18
N ARG A 119 -15.12 -20.28 -2.62
CA ARG A 119 -14.81 -21.61 -3.19
C ARG A 119 -14.52 -21.53 -4.69
N SER A 120 -13.87 -20.44 -5.09
CA SER A 120 -13.62 -20.08 -6.49
C SER A 120 -12.69 -21.10 -7.16
N ILE A 121 -11.69 -21.58 -6.41
CA ILE A 121 -10.77 -22.61 -6.89
C ILE A 121 -11.25 -24.00 -6.48
N LYS A 122 -11.79 -24.74 -7.46
CA LYS A 122 -12.20 -26.15 -7.33
C LYS A 122 -11.21 -27.05 -8.05
N GLY A 123 -10.74 -28.09 -7.36
CA GLY A 123 -9.86 -29.13 -7.93
C GLY A 123 -8.48 -29.21 -7.29
N ARG A 124 -8.01 -30.44 -7.02
CA ARG A 124 -6.74 -30.71 -6.31
C ARG A 124 -5.52 -30.10 -7.00
N ARG A 125 -5.49 -30.08 -8.34
CA ARG A 125 -4.38 -29.52 -9.14
C ARG A 125 -4.28 -28.00 -9.02
N ASN A 126 -5.40 -27.28 -9.08
CA ASN A 126 -5.38 -25.82 -8.92
C ASN A 126 -5.08 -25.41 -7.49
N LEU A 127 -5.57 -26.15 -6.49
CA LEU A 127 -5.20 -25.92 -5.08
C LEU A 127 -3.69 -26.14 -4.85
N ALA A 128 -3.11 -27.18 -5.47
CA ALA A 128 -1.67 -27.44 -5.41
C ALA A 128 -0.84 -26.33 -6.05
N LEU A 129 -1.27 -25.82 -7.22
CA LEU A 129 -0.58 -24.71 -7.88
C LEU A 129 -0.65 -23.41 -7.08
N MET A 130 -1.80 -23.10 -6.49
CA MET A 130 -1.94 -21.92 -5.64
C MET A 130 -1.10 -22.00 -4.37
N SER A 131 -1.15 -23.14 -3.68
CA SER A 131 -0.33 -23.35 -2.48
C SER A 131 1.15 -23.28 -2.81
N ALA A 132 1.61 -23.88 -3.91
CA ALA A 132 2.99 -23.73 -4.38
C ALA A 132 3.36 -22.27 -4.67
N GLY A 133 2.48 -21.51 -5.32
CA GLY A 133 2.68 -20.08 -5.59
C GLY A 133 2.78 -19.25 -4.30
N VAL A 134 1.92 -19.51 -3.32
CA VAL A 134 1.96 -18.86 -2.00
C VAL A 134 3.25 -19.20 -1.26
N VAL A 135 3.68 -20.47 -1.27
CA VAL A 135 4.93 -20.89 -0.63
C VAL A 135 6.12 -20.18 -1.26
N VAL A 136 6.25 -20.21 -2.59
CA VAL A 136 7.33 -19.50 -3.31
C VAL A 136 7.31 -18.01 -3.00
N ALA A 137 6.12 -17.39 -2.99
CA ALA A 137 5.97 -15.97 -2.69
C ALA A 137 6.38 -15.63 -1.24
N LEU A 138 6.01 -16.46 -0.26
CA LEU A 138 6.38 -16.29 1.15
C LEU A 138 7.87 -16.51 1.36
N THR A 139 8.44 -17.55 0.75
CA THR A 139 9.89 -17.81 0.79
C THR A 139 10.66 -16.61 0.22
N GLY A 140 10.22 -16.04 -0.90
CA GLY A 140 10.83 -14.84 -1.47
C GLY A 140 10.81 -13.65 -0.51
N VAL A 141 9.70 -13.43 0.20
CA VAL A 141 9.60 -12.37 1.21
C VAL A 141 10.55 -12.61 2.39
N VAL A 142 10.63 -13.84 2.89
CA VAL A 142 11.54 -14.23 3.98
C VAL A 142 12.99 -14.04 3.56
N LEU A 143 13.36 -14.44 2.35
CA LEU A 143 14.72 -14.25 1.82
C LEU A 143 15.09 -12.78 1.71
N ILE A 144 14.18 -11.91 1.23
CA ILE A 144 14.40 -10.47 1.18
C ILE A 144 14.57 -9.88 2.59
N ALA A 145 13.77 -10.32 3.56
CA ALA A 145 13.86 -9.85 4.93
C ALA A 145 15.18 -10.25 5.60
N ILE A 146 15.63 -11.49 5.41
CA ILE A 146 16.91 -11.98 5.94
C ILE A 146 18.09 -11.28 5.24
N SER A 147 18.00 -11.06 3.93
CA SER A 147 19.08 -10.41 3.15
C SER A 147 19.40 -8.99 3.58
N ASN A 148 18.49 -8.32 4.30
CA ASN A 148 18.65 -6.94 4.76
C ASN A 148 18.97 -6.86 6.27
N GLN A 149 19.08 -8.00 6.96
CA GLN A 149 19.66 -8.02 8.29
C GLN A 149 21.18 -8.11 8.13
N ASP A 150 21.86 -6.99 8.36
CA ASP A 150 23.31 -7.01 8.55
C ASP A 150 23.60 -7.81 9.83
N LEU A 151 24.24 -8.96 9.66
CA LEU A 151 24.85 -9.78 10.72
C LEU A 151 26.25 -9.26 11.04
#